data_AF-A0A529ZJ07-F1
#
_entry.id   AF-A0A529ZJ07-F1
#
_cell.length_a   1.000
_cell.length_b   1.000
_cell.length_c   1.000
_cell.angle_alpha   90.00
_cell.angle_beta   90.00
_cell.angle_gamma   90.00
#
_symmetry.space_group_name_H-M   'P 1'
#
loop_
_entity.id
_entity.type
_entity.pdbx_description
1 polymer ?
#
loop_
_entity_poly.entity_id
_entity_poly.type
_entity_poly.pdbx_seq_one_letter_code
_entity_poly.pdbx_strand_id
1 'polypeptide(L)'
;MASQEILREEPSRGSFINDPRIRSLFFQTLVVILLFSSIWWIVHNVIENLQRLHIASGFGFLRSRAGFDISDTPIAYTSDSTYFRALVVGLLNTIIIAVAGIVLATVVGFLIGIGRLSQNWLIRKICTVYVEIFRNIPP
;
A
#
# COMPACT_ATOMS: atom_id res chain seq x y z
N MET A 1 -28.88 -50.58 57.92
CA MET A 1 -27.48 -50.08 57.93
C MET A 1 -26.68 -51.03 57.06
N ALA A 2 -25.97 -50.66 56.00
CA ALA A 2 -25.47 -49.37 55.61
C ALA A 2 -25.31 -49.27 54.08
N SER A 3 -25.60 -48.06 53.58
CA SER A 3 -25.04 -47.33 52.45
C SER A 3 -24.77 -48.03 51.11
N GLN A 4 -25.55 -47.62 50.12
CA GLN A 4 -25.14 -47.64 48.72
C GLN A 4 -23.93 -46.72 48.53
N GLU A 5 -22.77 -47.29 48.20
CA GLU A 5 -21.70 -46.49 47.59
C GLU A 5 -21.96 -46.40 46.09
N ILE A 6 -22.60 -45.30 45.71
CA ILE A 6 -22.61 -44.79 44.34
C ILE A 6 -21.16 -44.46 44.01
N LEU A 7 -20.48 -45.36 43.29
CA LEU A 7 -19.23 -45.05 42.61
C LEU A 7 -19.52 -43.92 41.61
N ARG A 8 -19.31 -42.68 42.03
CA ARG A 8 -19.21 -41.54 41.12
C ARG A 8 -17.98 -41.79 40.26
N GLU A 9 -18.18 -42.13 38.99
CA GLU A 9 -17.15 -41.94 37.98
C GLU A 9 -16.84 -40.44 37.91
N GLU A 10 -15.72 -40.03 38.49
CA GLU A 10 -15.22 -38.67 38.29
C GLU A 10 -14.88 -38.51 36.80
N PRO A 11 -15.34 -37.43 36.14
CA PRO A 11 -15.00 -37.19 34.75
C PRO A 11 -13.49 -37.06 34.67
N SER A 12 -12.85 -37.99 33.94
CA SER A 12 -11.44 -37.92 33.60
C SER A 12 -11.16 -36.50 33.09
N ARG A 13 -10.47 -35.72 33.91
CA ARG A 13 -10.02 -34.37 33.56
C ARG A 13 -9.05 -34.54 32.41
N GLY A 14 -9.57 -34.44 31.18
CA GLY A 14 -8.80 -34.53 29.95
C GLY A 14 -7.56 -33.66 30.10
N SER A 15 -6.39 -34.31 30.03
CA SER A 15 -5.12 -33.69 30.34
C SER A 15 -4.99 -32.34 29.62
N PHE A 16 -4.82 -31.28 30.39
CA PHE A 16 -4.61 -29.90 29.92
C PHE A 16 -3.47 -29.80 28.88
N ILE A 17 -2.57 -30.78 28.86
CA ILE A 17 -1.41 -30.90 28.00
C ILE A 17 -1.76 -31.48 26.60
N ASN A 18 -2.86 -32.22 26.47
CA ASN A 18 -3.26 -32.86 25.21
C ASN A 18 -4.49 -32.21 24.55
N ASP A 19 -4.99 -31.09 25.08
CA ASP A 19 -6.06 -30.33 24.44
C ASP A 19 -5.51 -29.64 23.17
N PRO A 20 -6.05 -29.97 21.98
CA PRO A 20 -5.58 -29.42 20.71
C PRO A 20 -5.68 -27.88 20.67
N ARG A 21 -6.59 -27.27 21.43
CA ARG A 21 -6.76 -25.80 21.48
C ARG A 21 -5.60 -25.13 22.22
N ILE A 22 -5.16 -25.70 23.34
CA ILE A 22 -4.06 -25.16 24.17
C ILE A 22 -2.73 -25.31 23.42
N ARG A 23 -2.51 -26.45 22.78
CA ARG A 23 -1.33 -26.69 21.94
C ARG A 23 -1.26 -25.74 20.75
N SER A 24 -2.40 -25.50 20.09
CA SER A 24 -2.48 -24.53 18.98
C SER A 24 -2.15 -23.10 19.44
N LEU A 25 -2.70 -22.66 20.57
CA LEU A 25 -2.43 -21.33 21.11
C LEU A 25 -0.95 -21.15 21.50
N PHE A 26 -0.34 -22.19 22.08
CA PHE A 26 1.09 -22.19 22.41
C PHE A 26 1.96 -22.03 21.16
N PHE A 27 1.76 -22.86 20.13
CA PHE A 27 2.56 -22.78 18.90
C PHE A 27 2.30 -21.48 18.13
N GLN A 28 1.07 -20.99 18.08
CA GLN A 28 0.78 -19.70 17.45
C GLN A 28 1.49 -18.55 18.16
N THR A 29 1.44 -18.52 19.49
CA THR A 29 2.14 -17.50 20.29
C THR A 29 3.65 -17.61 20.10
N LEU A 30 4.19 -18.83 20.10
CA LEU A 30 5.61 -19.09 19.88
C LEU A 30 6.07 -18.57 18.51
N VAL A 31 5.31 -18.86 17.45
CA VAL A 31 5.62 -18.41 16.08
C VAL A 31 5.53 -16.89 15.98
N VAL A 32 4.52 -16.26 16.59
CA VAL A 32 4.38 -14.80 16.61
C VAL A 32 5.58 -14.15 17.31
N ILE A 33 5.97 -14.66 18.48
CA ILE A 33 7.15 -14.17 19.22
C ILE A 33 8.40 -14.33 18.34
N LEU A 34 8.61 -15.52 17.78
CA LEU A 34 9.78 -15.79 16.93
C LEU A 34 9.82 -14.83 15.74
N LEU A 35 8.69 -14.60 15.06
CA LEU A 35 8.58 -13.70 13.93
C LEU A 35 8.94 -12.26 14.32
N PHE A 36 8.33 -11.72 15.39
CA PHE A 36 8.62 -10.37 15.87
C PHE A 36 10.08 -10.22 16.30
N SER A 37 10.63 -11.21 17.01
CA SER A 37 12.04 -11.22 17.41
C SER A 37 12.98 -11.26 16.19
N SER A 38 12.67 -12.08 15.18
CA SER A 38 13.45 -12.15 13.94
C SER A 38 13.41 -10.82 13.17
N ILE A 39 12.23 -10.23 12.99
CA ILE A 39 12.08 -8.92 12.33
C ILE A 39 12.87 -7.86 13.08
N TRP A 40 12.70 -7.79 14.41
CA TRP A 40 13.40 -6.83 15.25
C TRP A 40 14.93 -6.99 15.15
N TRP A 41 15.42 -8.24 15.20
CA TRP A 41 16.84 -8.53 15.03
C TRP A 41 17.36 -8.10 13.66
N ILE A 42 16.65 -8.41 12.56
CA ILE A 42 17.05 -7.99 11.20
C ILE A 42 17.10 -6.47 11.09
N VAL A 43 16.04 -5.78 11.53
CA VAL A 43 15.97 -4.31 11.46
C VAL A 43 17.12 -3.68 12.25
N HIS A 44 17.38 -4.17 13.46
CA HIS A 44 18.48 -3.67 14.28
C HIS A 44 19.84 -3.88 13.61
N ASN A 45 20.10 -5.08 13.09
CA ASN A 45 21.33 -5.38 12.37
C ASN A 45 21.51 -4.46 11.15
N VAL A 46 20.45 -4.23 10.37
CA VAL A 46 20.50 -3.34 9.21
C VAL A 46 20.84 -1.92 9.64
N ILE A 47 20.17 -1.39 10.67
CA ILE A 47 20.42 -0.03 11.16
C ILE A 47 21.87 0.12 11.63
N GLU A 48 22.38 -0.82 12.43
CA GLU A 48 23.76 -0.78 12.92
C GLU A 48 24.78 -0.87 11.79
N ASN A 49 24.55 -1.71 10.78
CA ASN A 49 25.42 -1.81 9.60
C ASN A 49 25.41 -0.52 8.77
N LEU A 50 24.23 0.07 8.54
CA LEU A 50 24.11 1.36 7.82
C LEU A 50 24.79 2.51 8.58
N GLN A 51 24.65 2.54 9.90
CA GLN A 51 25.32 3.53 10.76
C GLN A 51 26.85 3.40 10.69
N ARG A 52 27.39 2.18 10.72
CA ARG A 52 28.85 1.93 10.54
C ARG A 52 29.35 2.46 9.20
N LEU A 53 28.54 2.38 8.15
CA LEU A 53 28.83 2.87 6.81
C LEU A 53 28.60 4.38 6.65
N HIS A 54 28.22 5.12 7.71
CA HIS A 54 27.87 6.55 7.66
C HIS A 54 26.77 6.88 6.64
N ILE A 55 25.93 5.89 6.31
CA ILE A 55 24.78 6.08 5.44
C ILE A 55 23.66 6.66 6.28
N ALA A 56 23.17 7.84 5.90
CA ALA A 56 21.99 8.45 6.50
C ALA A 56 20.80 7.49 6.35
N SER A 57 20.46 6.82 7.44
CA SER A 57 19.40 5.81 7.50
C SER A 57 18.17 6.37 8.22
N GLY A 58 17.00 5.78 7.94
CA GLY A 58 15.73 6.19 8.52
C GLY A 58 15.08 7.39 7.82
N PHE A 59 14.13 8.03 8.52
CA PHE A 59 13.29 9.11 7.97
C PHE A 59 13.81 10.53 8.25
N GLY A 60 15.05 10.66 8.77
CA GLY A 60 15.64 11.97 9.08
C GLY A 60 15.72 12.89 7.87
N PHE A 61 15.95 12.33 6.67
CA PHE A 61 16.01 13.06 5.41
C PHE A 61 14.74 13.87 5.12
N LEU A 62 13.57 13.42 5.58
CA LEU A 62 12.30 14.13 5.38
C LEU A 62 12.30 15.53 6.00
N ARG A 63 13.11 15.74 7.05
CA ARG A 63 13.28 17.04 7.72
C ARG A 63 14.46 17.84 7.16
N SER A 64 15.32 17.22 6.36
CA SER A 64 16.42 17.91 5.68
C SER A 64 15.87 18.82 4.57
N ARG A 65 16.62 19.87 4.26
CA ARG A 65 16.32 20.79 3.16
C ARG A 65 16.36 20.04 1.82
N ALA A 66 15.36 20.28 0.97
CA ALA A 66 15.23 19.65 -0.35
C ALA A 66 16.31 20.14 -1.32
N GLY A 67 16.59 21.45 -1.36
CA GLY A 67 17.69 22.02 -2.15
C GLY A 67 17.43 22.10 -3.65
N PHE A 68 16.19 21.92 -4.09
CA PHE A 68 15.76 22.07 -5.48
C PHE A 68 14.39 22.76 -5.56
N ASP A 69 14.18 23.51 -6.63
CA ASP A 69 12.89 24.15 -6.91
C ASP A 69 11.94 23.21 -7.66
N ILE A 70 10.64 23.41 -7.43
CA ILE A 70 9.56 22.71 -8.12
C ILE A 70 8.83 23.75 -8.96
N SER A 71 8.64 23.48 -10.26
CA SER A 71 8.06 24.43 -11.21
C SER A 71 6.60 24.77 -10.91
N ASP A 72 5.78 23.76 -10.61
CA ASP A 72 4.37 23.94 -10.25
C ASP A 72 4.18 23.61 -8.76
N THR A 73 3.65 24.56 -8.00
CA THR A 73 3.54 24.47 -6.55
C THR A 73 2.13 24.84 -6.10
N PRO A 74 1.22 23.86 -5.96
CA PRO A 74 -0.16 24.10 -5.52
C PRO A 74 -0.24 24.68 -4.09
N ILE A 75 0.82 24.47 -3.32
CA ILE A 75 1.03 25.03 -1.99
C ILE A 75 2.40 25.71 -1.96
N ALA A 76 2.54 26.76 -1.14
CA ALA A 76 3.80 27.48 -1.02
C ALA A 76 4.98 26.52 -0.76
N TYR A 77 5.99 26.58 -1.61
CA TYR A 77 7.20 25.75 -1.55
C TYR A 77 8.37 26.55 -2.11
N THR A 78 9.56 26.29 -1.57
CA THR A 78 10.82 26.86 -2.03
C THR A 78 11.91 25.80 -1.88
N SER A 79 13.05 25.95 -2.58
CA SER A 79 14.26 25.11 -2.37
C SER A 79 14.72 25.01 -0.90
N ASP A 80 14.35 25.99 -0.09
CA ASP A 80 14.66 26.06 1.34
C ASP A 80 13.77 25.15 2.20
N SER A 81 12.67 24.65 1.63
CA SER A 81 11.71 23.77 2.28
C SER A 81 12.28 22.36 2.50
N THR A 82 11.61 21.58 3.35
CA THR A 82 12.03 20.21 3.66
C THR A 82 11.63 19.21 2.56
N TYR A 83 12.35 18.08 2.48
CA TYR A 83 11.98 16.97 1.58
C TYR A 83 10.54 16.48 1.81
N PHE A 84 10.06 16.46 3.05
CA PHE A 84 8.67 16.12 3.34
C PHE A 84 7.70 17.05 2.59
N ARG A 85 7.96 18.36 2.61
CA ARG A 85 7.12 19.33 1.91
C ARG A 85 7.21 19.15 0.40
N ALA A 86 8.40 18.87 -0.13
CA ALA A 86 8.59 18.55 -1.56
C ALA A 86 7.75 17.32 -1.99
N LEU A 87 7.74 16.26 -1.18
CA LEU A 87 6.92 15.05 -1.44
C LEU A 87 5.42 15.36 -1.42
N VAL A 88 4.96 16.17 -0.46
CA VAL A 88 3.54 16.60 -0.41
C VAL A 88 3.17 17.42 -1.64
N VAL A 89 4.01 18.36 -2.06
CA VAL A 89 3.80 19.15 -3.29
C VAL A 89 3.73 18.23 -4.51
N GLY A 90 4.67 17.29 -4.65
CA GLY A 90 4.67 16.33 -5.76
C GLY A 90 3.43 15.42 -5.78
N LEU A 91 2.99 14.97 -4.60
CA LEU A 91 1.77 14.18 -4.46
C LEU A 91 0.53 14.99 -4.88
N LEU A 92 0.42 16.23 -4.42
CA LEU A 92 -0.69 17.12 -4.79
C LEU A 92 -0.72 17.39 -6.29
N ASN A 93 0.43 17.67 -6.91
CA ASN A 93 0.52 17.81 -8.37
C ASN A 93 0.06 16.56 -9.10
N THR A 94 0.50 15.38 -8.66
CA THR A 94 0.10 14.11 -9.27
C THR A 94 -1.41 13.92 -9.19
N ILE A 95 -2.02 14.22 -8.03
CA ILE A 95 -3.47 14.14 -7.85
C ILE A 95 -4.19 15.13 -8.77
N ILE A 96 -3.74 16.39 -8.80
CA ILE A 96 -4.35 17.44 -9.63
C ILE A 96 -4.32 17.03 -11.11
N ILE A 97 -3.15 16.64 -11.62
CA ILE A 97 -2.98 16.24 -13.02
C ILE A 97 -3.78 14.96 -13.32
N ALA A 98 -3.78 13.97 -12.42
CA ALA A 98 -4.55 12.74 -12.59
C ALA A 98 -6.06 13.03 -12.66
N VAL A 99 -6.59 13.86 -11.75
CA VAL A 99 -8.01 14.21 -11.75
C VAL A 99 -8.39 15.00 -13.01
N ALA A 100 -7.61 16.02 -13.36
CA ALA A 100 -7.84 16.78 -14.59
C ALA A 100 -7.78 15.88 -15.84
N GLY A 101 -6.80 14.99 -15.90
CA GLY A 101 -6.64 14.00 -16.96
C GLY A 101 -7.82 13.04 -17.06
N ILE A 102 -8.30 12.50 -15.94
CA ILE A 102 -9.48 11.61 -15.89
C ILE A 102 -10.72 12.34 -16.42
N VAL A 103 -10.96 13.57 -15.97
CA VAL A 103 -12.13 14.36 -16.40
C VAL A 103 -12.08 14.60 -17.91
N LEU A 104 -10.96 15.12 -18.41
CA LEU A 104 -10.80 15.41 -19.85
C LEU A 104 -10.85 14.13 -20.70
N ALA A 105 -10.16 13.07 -20.29
CA ALA A 105 -10.16 11.79 -20.99
C ALA A 105 -11.56 11.15 -21.01
N THR A 106 -12.34 11.30 -19.93
CA THR A 106 -13.71 10.79 -19.89
C THR A 106 -14.60 11.55 -20.86
N VAL A 107 -14.53 12.88 -20.88
CA VAL A 107 -15.33 13.70 -21.81
C VAL A 107 -14.98 13.38 -23.27
N VAL A 108 -13.69 13.40 -23.61
CA VAL A 108 -13.22 13.14 -24.97
C VAL A 108 -13.52 11.69 -25.37
N GLY A 109 -13.19 10.74 -24.51
CA GLY A 109 -13.43 9.31 -24.75
C GLY A 109 -14.91 8.98 -24.92
N PHE A 110 -15.79 9.62 -24.13
CA PHE A 110 -17.24 9.44 -24.24
C PHE A 110 -17.78 10.00 -25.56
N LEU A 111 -17.40 11.23 -25.94
CA LEU A 111 -17.82 11.86 -27.20
C LEU A 111 -17.38 11.03 -28.41
N ILE A 112 -16.13 10.57 -28.42
CA ILE A 112 -15.58 9.75 -29.49
C ILE A 112 -16.22 8.35 -29.49
N GLY A 113 -16.49 7.80 -28.31
CA GLY A 113 -17.22 6.53 -28.14
C GLY A 113 -18.60 6.57 -28.81
N ILE A 114 -19.39 7.62 -28.53
CA ILE A 114 -20.68 7.84 -29.19
C ILE A 114 -20.51 8.07 -30.70
N GLY A 115 -19.53 8.89 -31.10
CA GLY A 115 -19.25 9.18 -32.51
C GLY A 115 -18.98 7.94 -33.35
N ARG A 116 -18.37 6.89 -32.78
CA ARG A 116 -18.15 5.60 -33.46
C ARG A 116 -19.44 4.81 -33.74
N LEU A 117 -20.51 5.04 -32.96
CA LEU A 117 -21.82 4.42 -33.15
C LEU A 117 -22.74 5.24 -34.08
N SER A 118 -22.28 6.41 -34.55
CA SER A 118 -23.06 7.26 -35.45
C SER A 118 -23.41 6.54 -36.76
N GLN A 119 -24.64 6.76 -37.23
CA GLN A 119 -25.10 6.33 -38.56
C GLN A 119 -24.41 7.12 -39.68
N ASN A 120 -23.81 8.27 -39.37
CA ASN A 120 -23.05 9.04 -40.34
C ASN A 120 -21.67 8.41 -40.57
N TRP A 121 -21.43 7.95 -41.79
CA TRP A 121 -20.20 7.28 -42.21
C TRP A 121 -18.94 8.11 -41.92
N LEU A 122 -18.96 9.42 -42.16
CA LEU A 122 -17.79 10.30 -42.00
C LEU A 122 -17.39 10.40 -40.52
N ILE A 123 -18.37 10.67 -39.64
CA ILE A 123 -18.15 10.80 -38.20
C ILE A 123 -17.60 9.49 -37.63
N ARG A 124 -18.22 8.36 -38.00
CA ARG A 124 -17.79 7.03 -37.57
C ARG A 124 -16.34 6.74 -37.99
N LYS A 125 -15.96 7.09 -39.22
CA LYS A 125 -14.61 6.84 -39.74
C LYS A 125 -13.56 7.70 -39.03
N ILE A 126 -13.82 9.00 -38.86
CA ILE A 126 -12.91 9.91 -38.13
C ILE A 126 -12.69 9.43 -36.70
N CYS A 127 -13.76 9.09 -35.97
CA CYS A 127 -13.65 8.60 -34.59
C CYS A 127 -12.90 7.25 -34.52
N THR A 128 -13.04 6.39 -35.53
CA THR A 128 -12.31 5.12 -35.60
C THR A 128 -10.82 5.36 -35.80
N VAL A 129 -10.44 6.24 -36.73
CA VAL A 129 -9.04 6.61 -36.98
C VAL A 129 -8.39 7.22 -35.74
N TYR A 130 -9.09 8.14 -35.05
CA TYR A 130 -8.60 8.70 -33.80
C TYR A 130 -8.26 7.60 -32.79
N VAL A 131 -9.22 6.69 -32.53
CA VAL A 131 -9.01 5.62 -31.53
C VAL A 131 -7.87 4.68 -31.93
N GLU A 132 -7.78 4.31 -33.20
CA GLU A 132 -6.71 3.42 -33.68
C GLU A 132 -5.34 4.08 -33.59
N ILE A 133 -5.19 5.37 -33.91
CA ILE A 133 -3.91 6.07 -33.77
C ILE A 133 -3.49 6.13 -32.30
N PHE A 134 -4.34 6.68 -31.43
CA PHE A 134 -3.97 6.92 -30.03
C PHE A 134 -3.80 5.63 -29.21
N ARG A 135 -4.43 4.51 -29.62
CA ARG A 135 -4.25 3.22 -28.93
C ARG A 135 -3.04 2.42 -29.42
N ASN A 136 -2.49 2.72 -30.59
CA ASN A 136 -1.37 1.96 -31.18
C ASN A 136 -0.03 2.71 -31.14
N ILE A 137 0.01 3.97 -30.70
CA ILE A 137 1.27 4.68 -30.44
C ILE A 137 1.84 4.20 -29.10
N PRO A 138 3.04 3.60 -29.08
CA PRO A 138 3.72 3.28 -27.82
C PRO A 138 4.09 4.58 -27.07
N PRO A 139 4.00 4.58 -25.73
CA PRO A 139 4.30 5.76 -24.91
C PRO A 139 5.78 6.15 -24.92
#